data_AF-A0A2S7SPQ5-F1
#
_entry.id   AF-A0A2S7SPQ5-F1
#
_cell.length_a   1.000
_cell.length_b   1.000
_cell.length_c   1.000
_cell.angle_alpha   90.00
_cell.angle_beta   90.00
_cell.angle_gamma   90.00
#
_symmetry.space_group_name_H-M   'P 1'
#
loop_
_entity.id
_entity.type
_entity.pdbx_description
1 polymer ?
#
loop_
_entity_poly.entity_id
_entity_poly.type
_entity_poly.pdbx_seq_one_letter_code
_entity_poly.pdbx_strand_id
1 'polypeptide(L)'
;MMRPVDEFGKLLMEHVRDDAIHEMDNQLLLRGKNSWAERMKAARDTDPEFFLKMVVMDTVDETIFRLLLAIGNEHIKLSFETENGTVHKLTGDGELHGWPMGKEGWIAEFSKERFIDDFAD
;
A
#
# COMPACT_ATOMS: atom_id res chain seq x y z
N MET A 1 -18.78 4.34 26.40
CA MET A 1 -17.33 4.57 26.19
C MET A 1 -16.89 3.57 25.14
N MET A 2 -16.20 4.02 24.09
CA MET A 2 -15.69 3.13 23.05
C MET A 2 -14.51 2.33 23.63
N ARG A 3 -14.35 1.04 23.27
CA ARG A 3 -13.18 0.28 23.71
C ARG A 3 -11.97 0.72 22.89
N PRO A 4 -10.74 0.69 23.43
CA PRO A 4 -9.54 1.04 22.66
C PRO A 4 -9.40 0.28 21.33
N VAL A 5 -9.81 -1.00 21.30
CA VAL A 5 -9.80 -1.80 20.07
C VAL A 5 -10.81 -1.32 19.02
N ASP A 6 -11.94 -0.75 19.45
CA ASP A 6 -12.95 -0.21 18.53
C ASP A 6 -12.48 1.14 17.96
N GLU A 7 -11.77 1.96 18.75
CA GLU A 7 -11.14 3.21 18.29
C GLU A 7 -10.07 2.91 17.24
N PHE A 8 -9.19 1.93 17.50
CA PHE A 8 -8.22 1.46 16.52
C PHE A 8 -8.92 0.90 15.26
N GLY A 9 -9.94 0.07 15.44
CA GLY A 9 -10.70 -0.50 14.33
C GLY A 9 -11.33 0.58 13.43
N LYS A 10 -11.87 1.64 14.02
CA LYS A 10 -12.39 2.79 13.29
C LYS A 10 -11.32 3.45 12.41
N LEU A 11 -10.16 3.77 13.00
CA LEU A 11 -9.05 4.41 12.30
C LEU A 11 -8.50 3.52 11.16
N LEU A 12 -8.43 2.20 11.39
CA LEU A 12 -8.00 1.24 10.38
C LEU A 12 -9.00 1.17 9.20
N MET A 13 -10.31 1.21 9.48
CA MET A 13 -11.30 1.20 8.40
C MET A 13 -11.25 2.52 7.61
N GLU A 14 -11.29 3.66 8.30
CA GLU A 14 -11.40 4.97 7.66
C GLU A 14 -10.13 5.35 6.88
N HIS A 15 -8.94 5.17 7.46
CA HIS A 15 -7.69 5.69 6.89
C HIS A 15 -6.85 4.67 6.12
N VAL A 16 -7.20 3.38 6.21
CA VAL A 16 -6.45 2.32 5.52
C VAL A 16 -7.33 1.63 4.51
N ARG A 17 -8.39 0.97 4.96
CA ARG A 17 -9.24 0.17 4.08
C ARG A 17 -10.01 1.03 3.08
N ASP A 18 -10.74 2.03 3.58
CA ASP A 18 -11.67 2.79 2.75
C ASP A 18 -10.92 3.73 1.79
N ASP A 19 -9.84 4.36 2.26
CA ASP A 19 -8.93 5.13 1.41
C ASP A 19 -8.27 4.26 0.33
N ALA A 20 -7.83 3.03 0.66
CA ALA A 20 -7.26 2.11 -0.34
C ALA A 20 -8.31 1.69 -1.40
N ILE A 21 -9.53 1.38 -0.99
CA ILE A 21 -10.62 1.07 -1.93
C ILE A 21 -10.90 2.27 -2.83
N HIS A 22 -11.01 3.47 -2.25
CA HIS A 22 -11.28 4.68 -3.02
C HIS A 22 -10.18 4.93 -4.08
N GLU A 23 -8.92 4.74 -3.71
CA GLU A 23 -7.81 4.90 -4.63
C GLU A 23 -7.82 3.82 -5.71
N MET A 24 -7.98 2.55 -5.35
CA MET A 24 -8.06 1.46 -6.32
C MET A 24 -9.23 1.64 -7.30
N ASP A 25 -10.40 2.06 -6.81
CA ASP A 25 -11.56 2.39 -7.66
C ASP A 25 -11.20 3.49 -8.67
N ASN A 26 -10.52 4.55 -8.22
CA ASN A 26 -10.07 5.64 -9.09
C ASN A 26 -9.03 5.16 -10.12
N GLN A 27 -8.07 4.35 -9.71
CA GLN A 27 -7.03 3.82 -10.58
C GLN A 27 -7.62 2.88 -11.64
N LEU A 28 -8.58 2.01 -11.27
CA LEU A 28 -9.26 1.09 -12.17
C LEU A 28 -10.19 1.76 -13.19
N LEU A 29 -10.47 3.07 -13.06
CA LEU A 29 -11.06 3.85 -14.15
C LEU A 29 -10.10 3.98 -15.35
N LEU A 30 -8.80 3.70 -15.16
CA LEU A 30 -7.74 3.72 -16.17
C LEU A 30 -7.70 5.03 -16.97
N ARG A 31 -7.98 6.16 -16.31
CA ARG A 31 -7.98 7.49 -16.94
C ARG A 31 -6.60 8.12 -16.99
N GLY A 32 -5.66 7.60 -16.20
CA GLY A 32 -4.27 8.03 -16.17
C GLY A 32 -3.58 7.85 -17.52
N LYS A 33 -2.54 8.68 -17.74
CA LYS A 33 -1.60 8.59 -18.88
C LYS A 33 -0.21 8.22 -18.38
N ASN A 34 -0.12 7.25 -17.48
CA ASN A 34 1.12 6.72 -16.94
C ASN A 34 1.33 5.27 -17.42
N SER A 35 2.55 4.75 -17.27
CA SER A 35 2.95 3.40 -17.69
C SER A 35 2.05 2.33 -17.10
N TRP A 36 1.70 2.47 -15.81
CA TRP A 36 0.77 1.58 -15.12
C TRP A 36 -0.60 1.51 -15.80
N ALA A 37 -1.25 2.65 -16.06
CA ALA A 37 -2.59 2.68 -16.64
C ALA A 37 -2.61 2.12 -18.07
N GLU A 38 -1.58 2.40 -18.88
CA GLU A 38 -1.46 1.84 -20.22
C GLU A 38 -1.27 0.31 -20.20
N ARG A 39 -0.41 -0.20 -19.30
CA ARG A 39 -0.24 -1.65 -19.10
C ARG A 39 -1.54 -2.33 -18.67
N MET A 40 -2.27 -1.73 -17.73
CA MET A 40 -3.52 -2.30 -17.23
C MET A 40 -4.63 -2.30 -18.29
N LYS A 41 -4.71 -1.27 -19.16
CA LYS A 41 -5.62 -1.28 -20.32
C LYS A 41 -5.30 -2.41 -21.28
N ALA A 42 -4.02 -2.55 -21.63
CA ALA A 42 -3.59 -3.61 -22.53
C ALA A 42 -3.91 -4.99 -21.95
N ALA A 43 -3.54 -5.23 -20.69
CA ALA A 43 -3.80 -6.49 -19.98
C ALA A 43 -5.29 -6.83 -19.91
N ARG A 44 -6.15 -5.85 -19.61
CA ARG A 44 -7.61 -6.09 -19.53
C ARG A 44 -8.17 -6.67 -20.82
N ASP A 45 -7.66 -6.20 -21.96
CA ASP A 45 -8.21 -6.54 -23.26
C ASP A 45 -7.56 -7.81 -23.86
N THR A 46 -6.32 -8.15 -23.47
CA THR A 46 -5.54 -9.26 -24.07
C THR A 46 -5.20 -10.42 -23.14
N ASP A 47 -5.12 -10.17 -21.83
CA ASP A 47 -4.78 -11.16 -20.81
C ASP A 47 -5.53 -10.88 -19.49
N PRO A 48 -6.81 -11.28 -19.39
CA PRO A 48 -7.63 -11.05 -18.20
C PRO A 48 -7.08 -11.70 -16.93
N GLU A 49 -6.35 -12.81 -17.06
CA GLU A 49 -5.74 -13.47 -15.89
C GLU A 49 -4.59 -12.65 -15.35
N PHE A 50 -3.70 -12.16 -16.22
CA PHE A 50 -2.65 -11.24 -15.82
C PHE A 50 -3.22 -9.94 -15.23
N PHE A 51 -4.25 -9.36 -15.85
CA PHE A 51 -4.95 -8.20 -15.32
C PHE A 51 -5.45 -8.44 -13.88
N LEU A 52 -6.14 -9.55 -13.61
CA LEU A 52 -6.62 -9.87 -12.27
C LEU A 52 -5.47 -10.04 -11.27
N LYS A 53 -4.36 -10.66 -11.68
CA LYS A 53 -3.17 -10.82 -10.83
C LYS A 53 -2.57 -9.46 -10.44
N MET A 54 -2.55 -8.49 -11.36
CA MET A 54 -2.11 -7.12 -11.11
C MET A 54 -3.02 -6.42 -10.12
N VAL A 55 -4.34 -6.46 -10.33
CA VAL A 55 -5.30 -5.81 -9.42
C VAL A 55 -5.14 -6.32 -7.98
N VAL A 56 -4.93 -7.63 -7.80
CA VAL A 56 -4.71 -8.20 -6.46
C VAL A 56 -3.44 -7.65 -5.82
N MET A 57 -2.33 -7.59 -6.57
CA MET A 57 -1.05 -7.06 -6.08
C MET A 57 -1.18 -5.58 -5.70
N ASP A 58 -1.67 -4.76 -6.62
CA ASP A 58 -1.81 -3.31 -6.42
C ASP A 58 -2.76 -2.99 -5.25
N THR A 59 -3.83 -3.79 -5.06
CA THR A 59 -4.73 -3.61 -3.91
C THR A 59 -4.03 -3.87 -2.58
N VAL A 60 -3.15 -4.89 -2.52
CA VAL A 60 -2.37 -5.20 -1.31
C VAL A 60 -1.35 -4.10 -1.06
N ASP A 61 -0.63 -3.68 -2.10
CA ASP A 61 0.41 -2.64 -2.01
C ASP A 61 -0.19 -1.29 -1.60
N GLU A 62 -1.33 -0.91 -2.17
CA GLU A 62 -2.08 0.30 -1.79
C GLU A 62 -2.56 0.23 -0.33
N THR A 63 -3.03 -0.95 0.12
CA THR A 63 -3.44 -1.13 1.52
C THR A 63 -2.25 -0.94 2.48
N ILE A 64 -1.07 -1.49 2.14
CA ILE A 64 0.17 -1.33 2.91
C ILE A 64 0.60 0.14 2.90
N PHE A 65 0.58 0.79 1.73
CA PHE A 65 0.88 2.20 1.56
C PHE A 65 0.00 3.06 2.49
N ARG A 66 -1.32 2.85 2.48
CA ARG A 66 -2.26 3.61 3.33
C ARG A 66 -2.03 3.38 4.81
N LEU A 67 -1.69 2.15 5.21
CA LEU A 67 -1.34 1.87 6.61
C LEU A 67 -0.10 2.66 7.05
N LEU A 68 0.96 2.63 6.24
CA LEU A 68 2.20 3.36 6.52
C LEU A 68 1.99 4.88 6.49
N LEU A 69 1.10 5.37 5.62
CA LEU A 69 0.70 6.77 5.57
C LEU A 69 -0.06 7.17 6.83
N ALA A 70 -1.01 6.35 7.28
CA ALA A 70 -1.76 6.58 8.53
C ALA A 70 -0.85 6.57 9.77
N ILE A 71 0.21 5.76 9.77
CA ILE A 71 1.24 5.76 10.81
C ILE A 71 2.09 7.04 10.73
N GLY A 72 2.57 7.40 9.53
CA GLY A 72 3.36 8.59 9.30
C GLY A 72 2.63 9.89 9.65
N ASN A 73 1.32 9.94 9.41
CA ASN A 73 0.44 11.07 9.76
C ASN A 73 -0.08 11.02 11.21
N GLU A 74 0.41 10.07 12.02
CA GLU A 74 0.02 9.87 13.42
C GLU A 74 -1.47 9.56 13.67
N HIS A 75 -2.24 9.21 12.64
CA HIS A 75 -3.60 8.69 12.82
C HIS A 75 -3.56 7.37 13.59
N ILE A 76 -2.60 6.50 13.26
CA ILE A 76 -2.36 5.23 13.95
C ILE A 76 -0.98 5.26 14.59
N LYS A 77 -0.93 5.15 15.92
CA LYS A 77 0.34 5.14 16.65
C LYS A 77 0.85 3.71 16.79
N LEU A 78 1.92 3.38 16.07
CA LEU A 78 2.53 2.05 16.07
C LEU A 78 3.94 2.08 16.68
N SER A 79 4.24 1.07 17.47
CA SER A 79 5.60 0.75 17.92
C SER A 79 5.98 -0.65 17.48
N PHE A 80 7.24 -0.82 17.09
CA PHE A 80 7.84 -2.09 16.69
C PHE A 80 8.92 -2.48 17.70
N GLU A 81 8.90 -3.73 18.15
CA GLU A 81 9.95 -4.31 18.98
C GLU A 81 10.84 -5.20 18.12
N THR A 82 12.14 -4.89 18.08
CA THR A 82 13.14 -5.66 17.35
C THR A 82 13.39 -7.01 18.05
N GLU A 83 14.06 -7.93 17.36
CA GLU A 83 14.43 -9.24 17.92
C GLU A 83 15.31 -9.16 19.19
N ASN A 84 16.03 -8.05 19.38
CA ASN A 84 16.83 -7.82 20.58
C ASN A 84 16.06 -7.11 21.73
N GLY A 85 14.75 -6.90 21.57
CA GLY A 85 13.87 -6.27 22.57
C GLY A 85 13.87 -4.74 22.55
N THR A 86 14.47 -4.11 21.53
CA THR A 86 14.47 -2.65 21.40
C THR A 86 13.14 -2.19 20.80
N VAL A 87 12.43 -1.28 21.49
CA VAL A 87 11.15 -0.73 21.03
C VAL A 87 11.37 0.60 20.29
N HIS A 88 10.99 0.64 19.02
CA HIS A 88 10.98 1.83 18.17
C HIS A 88 9.55 2.32 17.98
N LYS A 89 9.32 3.62 18.16
CA LYS A 89 8.07 4.25 17.71
C LYS A 89 8.21 4.53 16.22
N LEU A 90 7.25 4.10 15.42
CA LEU A 90 7.24 4.34 13.98
C LEU A 90 6.49 5.63 13.61
N THR A 91 5.93 6.34 14.59
CA THR A 91 5.23 7.60 14.38
C THR A 91 6.20 8.76 14.19
N GLY A 92 5.95 9.62 13.20
CA GLY A 92 6.59 10.94 13.12
C GLY A 92 7.86 11.03 12.27
N ASP A 93 8.31 9.94 11.64
CA ASP A 93 9.51 9.96 10.79
C ASP A 93 9.26 10.52 9.37
N GLY A 94 8.00 10.78 9.00
CA GLY A 94 7.62 11.18 7.64
C GLY A 94 7.98 10.10 6.61
N GLU A 95 7.33 10.08 5.45
CA GLU A 95 7.76 9.23 4.31
C GLU A 95 7.77 7.70 4.49
N LEU A 96 7.24 7.15 5.60
CA LEU A 96 7.15 5.69 5.79
C LEU A 96 6.45 4.98 4.61
N HIS A 97 5.44 5.62 4.05
CA HIS A 97 4.67 5.15 2.91
C HIS A 97 5.46 5.12 1.59
N GLY A 98 6.60 5.83 1.50
CA GLY A 98 7.45 5.84 0.30
C GLY A 98 8.36 4.63 0.18
N TRP A 99 8.70 3.97 1.30
CA TRP A 99 9.65 2.85 1.32
C TRP A 99 9.23 1.61 0.53
N PRO A 100 7.94 1.20 0.49
CA PRO A 100 7.55 0.02 -0.29
C PRO A 100 7.86 0.15 -1.78
N MET A 101 7.58 1.31 -2.38
CA MET A 101 7.51 1.50 -3.84
C MET A 101 8.80 2.03 -4.49
N GLY A 102 9.89 2.22 -3.72
CA GLY A 102 11.17 2.67 -4.26
C GLY A 102 11.86 1.62 -5.13
N LYS A 103 12.79 2.05 -6.01
CA LYS A 103 13.64 1.16 -6.83
C LYS A 103 14.48 0.19 -5.98
N GLU A 104 14.89 0.66 -4.80
CA GLU A 104 15.53 -0.13 -3.74
C GLU A 104 14.60 -0.22 -2.52
N GLY A 105 13.28 -0.22 -2.78
CA GLY A 105 12.25 -0.24 -1.77
C GLY A 105 12.01 -1.63 -1.18
N TRP A 106 11.21 -1.67 -0.11
CA TRP A 106 10.94 -2.92 0.63
C TRP A 106 10.31 -4.02 -0.22
N ILE A 107 9.49 -3.68 -1.22
CA ILE A 107 8.92 -4.70 -2.10
C ILE A 107 10.04 -5.35 -2.93
N ALA A 108 10.92 -4.54 -3.53
CA ALA A 108 12.05 -5.05 -4.31
C ALA A 108 13.04 -5.86 -3.46
N GLU A 109 13.27 -5.45 -2.20
CA GLU A 109 14.24 -6.08 -1.31
C GLU A 109 13.69 -7.33 -0.59
N PHE A 110 12.46 -7.28 -0.09
CA PHE A 110 11.93 -8.26 0.85
C PHE A 110 10.74 -9.08 0.33
N SER A 111 10.05 -8.66 -0.73
CA SER A 111 8.93 -9.44 -1.25
C SER A 111 9.41 -10.75 -1.87
N LYS A 112 8.70 -11.84 -1.57
CA LYS A 112 8.90 -13.16 -2.18
C LYS A 112 7.81 -13.50 -3.20
N GLU A 113 6.82 -12.62 -3.30
CA GLU A 113 5.68 -12.75 -4.18
C GLU A 113 5.91 -11.89 -5.44
N ARG A 114 4.87 -11.78 -6.27
CA ARG A 114 4.88 -10.97 -7.50
C ARG A 114 5.39 -9.55 -7.23
N PHE A 115 6.27 -9.07 -8.09
CA PHE A 115 6.78 -7.71 -8.12
C PHE A 115 6.93 -7.29 -9.58
N ILE A 116 6.46 -6.08 -9.89
CA ILE A 116 6.71 -5.42 -11.18
C ILE A 116 7.36 -4.07 -10.89
N ASP A 117 8.54 -3.88 -11.45
CA ASP A 117 9.25 -2.61 -11.39
C ASP A 117 8.65 -1.66 -12.44
N ASP A 118 7.74 -0.80 -11.98
CA ASP A 118 7.13 0.24 -12.80
C ASP A 118 8.09 1.37 -13.21
N PHE A 119 9.31 1.35 -12.66
CA PHE A 119 10.40 2.30 -12.91
C PHE A 119 11.58 1.68 -13.67
N ALA A 120 11.46 0.43 -14.14
CA ALA A 120 12.44 -0.18 -15.02
C ALA A 120 12.37 0.43 -16.43
N ASP A 121 13.54 0.78 -16.98
CA ASP A 121 13.71 1.31 -18.35
C ASP A 121 13.47 0.25 -19.45
#